data_AF-A0A2G0CKB2-F1
#
_entry.id   AF-A0A2G0CKB2-F1
#
_cell.length_a   1.000
_cell.length_b   1.000
_cell.length_c   1.000
_cell.angle_alpha   90.00
_cell.angle_beta   90.00
_cell.angle_gamma   90.00
#
_symmetry.space_group_name_H-M   'P 1'
#
loop_
_entity.id
_entity.type
_entity.pdbx_description
1 polymer ?
#
loop_
_entity_poly.entity_id
_entity_poly.type
_entity_poly.pdbx_seq_one_letter_code
_entity_poly.pdbx_strand_id
1 'polypeptide(L)'
;MPAVKSSHLQYYVYGISGLLLAAAIVSYFAVPSFQAEVQQAYSILSSGDKPRITEYVRGFGFWGPLVVITLMTLQMFLIVVPSWLLMIIAILAYGSWWGSLLSVLAVTVASTVGYAVGKALSRAALTNLVGRRTEAKLEKTVNDYGTGAVVLFRLAPFLSNDAISFVAGMLKMGYFRFILATLAGIVPLTVLLAFFSQDIEQLKSILVWVGGVGLALYIVYLLVQYSRQK
;
A
#
# COMPACT_ATOMS: atom_id res chain seq x y z
N MET A 1 15.17 -34.26 -4.27
CA MET A 1 15.72 -32.97 -3.81
C MET A 1 14.94 -32.53 -2.59
N PRO A 2 15.57 -32.18 -1.45
CA PRO A 2 14.88 -32.11 -0.16
C PRO A 2 13.85 -30.98 -0.16
N ALA A 3 12.66 -31.29 0.33
CA ALA A 3 11.56 -30.35 0.50
C ALA A 3 12.04 -29.17 1.36
N VAL A 4 11.99 -27.97 0.80
CA VAL A 4 12.27 -26.74 1.52
C VAL A 4 11.19 -26.62 2.59
N LYS A 5 11.55 -26.95 3.83
CA LYS A 5 10.66 -26.96 4.99
C LYS A 5 10.05 -25.55 5.13
N SER A 6 8.78 -25.39 4.79
CA SER A 6 8.08 -24.11 4.99
C SER A 6 8.11 -23.83 6.49
N SER A 7 8.62 -22.66 6.88
CA SER A 7 8.59 -22.31 8.29
C SER A 7 7.14 -22.05 8.69
N HIS A 8 6.72 -22.57 9.84
CA HIS A 8 5.37 -22.34 10.39
C HIS A 8 4.99 -20.84 10.40
N LEU A 9 5.99 -19.95 10.48
CA LEU A 9 5.88 -18.50 10.42
C LEU A 9 5.17 -17.96 9.16
N GLN A 10 5.28 -18.64 8.02
CA GLN A 10 4.60 -18.21 6.78
C GLN A 10 3.08 -18.35 6.89
N TYR A 11 2.60 -19.45 7.45
CA TYR A 11 1.17 -19.66 7.72
C TYR A 11 0.63 -18.65 8.73
N TYR A 12 1.43 -18.23 9.71
CA TYR A 12 1.02 -17.19 10.65
C TYR A 12 0.85 -15.82 9.98
N VAL A 13 1.69 -15.42 9.03
CA VAL A 13 1.53 -14.11 8.36
C VAL A 13 0.34 -14.12 7.40
N TYR A 14 0.17 -15.16 6.57
CA TYR A 14 -1.04 -15.29 5.74
C TYR A 14 -2.29 -15.43 6.61
N GLY A 15 -2.17 -16.14 7.74
CA GLY A 15 -3.21 -16.25 8.76
C GLY A 15 -3.55 -14.91 9.38
N ILE A 16 -2.57 -14.09 9.77
CA ILE A 16 -2.77 -12.76 10.36
C ILE A 16 -3.37 -11.82 9.33
N SER A 17 -2.86 -11.76 8.10
CA SER A 17 -3.46 -10.92 7.05
C SER A 17 -4.90 -11.36 6.74
N GLY A 18 -5.13 -12.68 6.64
CA GLY A 18 -6.47 -13.24 6.44
C GLY A 18 -7.40 -12.98 7.63
N LEU A 19 -6.90 -13.01 8.85
CA LEU A 19 -7.65 -12.76 10.08
C LEU A 19 -7.93 -11.27 10.26
N LEU A 20 -7.00 -10.38 9.91
CA LEU A 20 -7.23 -8.93 9.86
C LEU A 20 -8.26 -8.56 8.80
N LEU A 21 -8.18 -9.17 7.61
CA LEU A 21 -9.19 -8.99 6.56
C LEU A 21 -10.56 -9.52 7.01
N ALA A 22 -10.61 -10.74 7.56
CA ALA A 22 -11.84 -11.33 8.08
C ALA A 22 -12.40 -10.50 9.24
N ALA A 23 -11.57 -10.02 10.16
CA ALA A 23 -11.98 -9.16 11.27
C ALA A 23 -12.51 -7.82 10.75
N ALA A 24 -11.90 -7.21 9.73
CA ALA A 24 -12.41 -5.98 9.11
C ALA A 24 -13.77 -6.21 8.43
N ILE A 25 -13.93 -7.31 7.69
CA ILE A 25 -15.20 -7.69 7.05
C ILE A 25 -16.27 -7.97 8.10
N VAL A 26 -15.95 -8.78 9.10
CA VAL A 26 -16.87 -9.10 10.21
C VAL A 26 -17.24 -7.83 10.97
N SER A 27 -16.29 -6.94 11.26
CA SER A 27 -16.57 -5.67 11.93
C SER A 27 -17.51 -4.79 11.10
N TYR A 28 -17.35 -4.77 9.78
CA TYR A 28 -18.26 -4.04 8.88
C TYR A 28 -19.70 -4.55 8.94
N PHE A 29 -19.92 -5.86 9.03
CA PHE A 29 -21.28 -6.42 9.09
C PHE A 29 -21.85 -6.55 10.51
N ALA A 30 -21.00 -6.69 11.52
CA ALA A 30 -21.39 -6.97 12.91
C ALA A 30 -21.49 -5.71 13.77
N VAL A 31 -20.82 -4.62 13.39
CA VAL A 31 -20.78 -3.38 14.19
C VAL A 31 -21.40 -2.23 13.39
N PRO A 32 -22.68 -1.88 13.65
CA PRO A 32 -23.37 -0.81 12.94
C PRO A 32 -22.64 0.55 13.03
N SER A 33 -21.97 0.82 14.15
CA SER A 33 -21.16 2.02 14.34
C SER A 33 -19.95 2.06 13.40
N PHE A 34 -19.26 0.93 13.22
CA PHE A 34 -18.12 0.85 12.31
C PHE A 34 -18.58 0.93 10.85
N GLN A 35 -19.69 0.27 10.53
CA GLN A 35 -20.32 0.39 9.22
C GLN A 35 -20.68 1.85 8.90
N ALA A 36 -21.32 2.56 9.84
CA ALA A 36 -21.70 3.95 9.68
C ALA A 36 -20.49 4.87 9.45
N GLU A 37 -19.41 4.68 10.20
CA GLU A 37 -18.15 5.42 10.04
C GLU A 37 -17.52 5.16 8.65
N VAL A 38 -17.48 3.90 8.20
CA VAL A 38 -16.98 3.54 6.86
C VAL A 38 -17.85 4.17 5.76
N GLN A 39 -19.18 4.12 5.91
CA GLN A 39 -20.12 4.74 4.97
C GLN A 39 -19.97 6.27 4.94
N GLN A 40 -19.78 6.88 6.10
CA GLN A 40 -19.59 8.32 6.26
C GLN A 40 -18.27 8.76 5.63
N ALA A 41 -17.16 8.11 5.96
CA ALA A 41 -15.87 8.35 5.34
C ALA A 41 -15.93 8.18 3.81
N TYR A 42 -16.57 7.12 3.32
CA TYR A 42 -16.79 6.91 1.89
C TYR A 42 -17.59 8.06 1.27
N SER A 43 -18.70 8.46 1.88
CA SER A 43 -19.54 9.56 1.37
C SER A 43 -18.81 10.90 1.31
N ILE A 44 -17.96 11.18 2.30
CA ILE A 44 -17.17 12.40 2.38
C ILE A 44 -16.07 12.38 1.31
N LEU A 45 -15.37 11.27 1.15
CA LEU A 45 -14.34 11.13 0.11
C LEU A 45 -14.93 11.15 -1.31
N SER A 46 -16.09 10.51 -1.52
CA SER A 46 -16.77 10.50 -2.82
C SER A 46 -17.41 11.84 -3.16
N SER A 47 -17.83 12.62 -2.14
CA SER A 47 -18.41 13.95 -2.35
C SER A 47 -17.46 14.88 -3.07
N GLY A 48 -16.15 14.74 -2.83
CA GLY A 48 -15.16 15.71 -3.30
C GLY A 48 -15.34 17.08 -2.65
N ASP A 49 -15.95 17.16 -1.47
CA ASP A 49 -16.06 18.37 -0.70
C ASP A 49 -14.82 18.50 0.19
N LYS A 50 -13.83 19.29 -0.28
CA LYS A 50 -12.56 19.55 0.42
C LYS A 50 -12.79 19.98 1.87
N PRO A 51 -13.62 21.02 2.15
CA PRO A 51 -13.98 21.39 3.51
C PRO A 51 -14.45 20.23 4.38
N ARG A 52 -15.38 19.39 3.88
CA ARG A 52 -15.87 18.23 4.65
C ARG A 52 -14.78 17.18 4.92
N ILE A 53 -13.89 16.92 3.97
CA ILE A 53 -12.75 16.00 4.16
C ILE A 53 -11.82 16.56 5.23
N THR A 54 -11.47 17.84 5.14
CA THR A 54 -10.59 18.51 6.10
C THR A 54 -11.21 18.53 7.50
N GLU A 55 -12.50 18.83 7.62
CA GLU A 55 -13.20 18.90 8.90
C GLU A 55 -13.33 17.53 9.57
N TYR A 56 -13.62 16.47 8.80
CA TYR A 56 -13.65 15.10 9.29
C TYR A 56 -12.29 14.67 9.87
N VAL A 57 -11.20 14.94 9.15
CA VAL A 57 -9.86 14.58 9.63
C VAL A 57 -9.41 15.45 10.81
N ARG A 58 -9.76 16.74 10.81
CA ARG A 58 -9.51 17.63 11.96
C ARG A 58 -10.32 17.23 13.19
N GLY A 59 -11.45 16.54 13.02
CA GLY A 59 -12.25 15.96 14.10
C GLY A 59 -11.46 14.99 15.00
N PHE A 60 -10.40 14.36 14.50
CA PHE A 60 -9.50 13.51 15.30
C PHE A 60 -8.57 14.32 16.23
N GLY A 61 -8.55 15.66 16.11
CA GLY A 61 -7.79 16.55 16.99
C GLY A 61 -6.30 16.24 17.05
N PHE A 62 -5.75 16.23 18.26
CA PHE A 62 -4.33 15.94 18.52
C PHE A 62 -3.90 14.54 18.06
N TRP A 63 -4.82 13.56 18.04
CA TRP A 63 -4.52 12.18 17.67
C TRP A 63 -4.50 11.93 16.16
N GLY A 64 -4.97 12.88 15.34
CA GLY A 64 -5.11 12.66 13.91
C GLY A 64 -3.83 12.21 13.17
N PRO A 65 -2.62 12.74 13.47
CA PRO A 65 -1.39 12.23 12.87
C PRO A 65 -1.13 10.75 13.17
N LEU A 66 -1.39 10.31 14.41
CA LEU A 66 -1.23 8.91 14.80
C LEU A 66 -2.26 8.02 14.09
N VAL A 67 -3.50 8.51 13.94
CA VAL A 67 -4.55 7.82 13.20
C VAL A 67 -4.13 7.65 11.73
N VAL A 68 -3.59 8.68 11.08
CA VAL A 68 -3.09 8.60 9.70
C VAL A 68 -1.99 7.54 9.56
N ILE A 69 -0.97 7.57 10.44
CA ILE A 69 0.12 6.58 10.41
C ILE A 69 -0.43 5.16 10.60
N THR A 70 -1.34 4.99 11.56
CA THR A 70 -1.96 3.69 11.86
C THR A 70 -2.79 3.19 10.69
N LEU A 71 -3.65 4.03 10.12
CA LEU A 71 -4.46 3.70 8.95
C LEU A 71 -3.58 3.35 7.75
N MET A 72 -2.51 4.11 7.49
CA MET A 72 -1.59 3.83 6.39
C MET A 72 -0.78 2.56 6.59
N THR A 73 -0.51 2.18 7.83
CA THR A 73 0.15 0.91 8.16
C THR A 73 -0.82 -0.26 8.06
N LEU A 74 -2.08 -0.08 8.48
CA LEU A 74 -3.10 -1.13 8.41
C LEU A 74 -3.59 -1.36 6.98
N GLN A 75 -3.81 -0.30 6.18
CA GLN A 75 -4.29 -0.42 4.79
C GLN A 75 -3.38 -1.31 3.95
N MET A 76 -2.09 -1.34 4.26
CA MET A 76 -1.07 -2.13 3.58
C MET A 76 -1.45 -3.62 3.57
N PHE A 77 -2.15 -4.10 4.61
CA PHE A 77 -2.64 -5.47 4.70
C PHE A 77 -4.02 -5.65 4.05
N LEU A 78 -4.75 -4.55 3.84
CA LEU A 78 -6.15 -4.58 3.44
C LEU A 78 -6.34 -4.60 1.91
N ILE A 79 -5.31 -4.32 1.09
CA ILE A 79 -5.28 -4.33 -0.40
C ILE A 79 -6.29 -3.38 -1.09
N VAL A 80 -7.42 -3.10 -0.47
CA VAL A 80 -8.57 -2.36 -1.03
C VAL A 80 -8.31 -0.85 -1.09
N VAL A 81 -7.50 -0.32 -0.18
CA VAL A 81 -7.25 1.13 -0.09
C VAL A 81 -5.82 1.44 -0.54
N PRO A 82 -5.63 2.13 -1.68
CA PRO A 82 -4.30 2.49 -2.14
C PRO A 82 -3.69 3.61 -1.28
N SER A 83 -2.38 3.52 -1.04
CA SER A 83 -1.70 4.37 -0.06
C SER A 83 -1.73 5.87 -0.39
N TRP A 84 -1.73 6.21 -1.66
CA TRP A 84 -1.75 7.60 -2.15
C TRP A 84 -3.08 8.32 -1.86
N LEU A 85 -4.18 7.60 -1.68
CA LEU A 85 -5.46 8.19 -1.23
C LEU A 85 -5.33 8.79 0.16
N LEU A 86 -4.80 8.00 1.10
CA LEU A 86 -4.59 8.47 2.47
C LEU A 86 -3.56 9.62 2.53
N MET A 87 -2.60 9.67 1.59
CA MET A 87 -1.68 10.80 1.47
C MET A 87 -2.41 12.09 1.10
N ILE A 88 -3.30 12.04 0.11
CA ILE A 88 -4.12 13.21 -0.29
C ILE A 88 -4.95 13.70 0.89
N ILE A 89 -5.59 12.78 1.63
CA ILE A 89 -6.39 13.13 2.81
C ILE A 89 -5.54 13.85 3.86
N ALA A 90 -4.34 13.32 4.15
CA ALA A 90 -3.41 13.95 5.08
C ALA A 90 -2.96 15.33 4.61
N ILE A 91 -2.68 15.49 3.31
CA ILE A 91 -2.30 16.76 2.70
C ILE A 91 -3.44 17.80 2.79
N LEU A 92 -4.68 17.41 2.48
CA LEU A 92 -5.84 18.30 2.57
C LEU A 92 -6.18 18.69 4.01
N ALA A 93 -5.94 17.80 4.98
CA ALA A 93 -6.26 18.03 6.38
C ALA A 93 -5.24 18.93 7.10
N TYR A 94 -3.95 18.65 6.90
CA TYR A 94 -2.83 19.30 7.60
C TYR A 94 -2.10 20.36 6.75
N GLY A 95 -2.52 20.53 5.50
CA GLY A 95 -1.89 21.43 4.53
C GLY A 95 -0.71 20.79 3.80
N SER A 96 -0.31 21.42 2.68
CA SER A 96 0.71 20.89 1.76
C SER A 96 2.03 20.54 2.43
N TRP A 97 2.50 21.31 3.42
CA TRP A 97 3.78 21.03 4.08
C TRP A 97 3.66 19.92 5.14
N TRP A 98 2.84 20.12 6.16
CA TRP A 98 2.72 19.18 7.28
C TRP A 98 2.05 17.87 6.91
N GLY A 99 1.06 17.91 6.02
CA GLY A 99 0.43 16.70 5.50
C GLY A 99 1.35 15.89 4.59
N SER A 100 2.24 16.54 3.83
CA SER A 100 3.27 15.83 3.06
C SER A 100 4.29 15.17 3.96
N LEU A 101 4.79 15.89 4.97
CA LEU A 101 5.74 15.33 5.93
C LEU A 101 5.12 14.14 6.68
N LEU A 102 3.88 14.28 7.13
CA LEU A 102 3.12 13.21 7.77
C LEU A 102 2.95 12.00 6.85
N SER A 103 2.62 12.24 5.57
CA SER A 103 2.46 11.18 4.56
C SER A 103 3.77 10.41 4.35
N VAL A 104 4.89 11.12 4.19
CA VAL A 104 6.21 10.49 4.02
C VAL A 104 6.56 9.65 5.25
N LEU A 105 6.33 10.18 6.45
CA LEU A 105 6.57 9.45 7.70
C LEU A 105 5.69 8.22 7.83
N ALA A 106 4.39 8.36 7.56
CA ALA A 106 3.44 7.27 7.64
C ALA A 106 3.76 6.13 6.66
N VAL A 107 4.08 6.46 5.39
CA VAL A 107 4.47 5.41 4.43
C VAL A 107 5.85 4.83 4.75
N THR A 108 6.76 5.61 5.35
CA THR A 108 8.03 5.09 5.86
C THR A 108 7.79 4.04 6.93
N VAL A 109 6.95 4.34 7.92
CA VAL A 109 6.56 3.39 8.99
C VAL A 109 5.90 2.15 8.38
N ALA A 110 4.89 2.32 7.51
CA ALA A 110 4.21 1.21 6.85
C ALA A 110 5.21 0.34 6.05
N SER A 111 6.12 0.95 5.31
CA SER A 111 7.14 0.26 4.52
C SER A 111 8.14 -0.50 5.38
N THR A 112 8.52 0.06 6.53
CA THR A 112 9.39 -0.62 7.50
C THR A 112 8.71 -1.83 8.11
N VAL A 113 7.44 -1.70 8.50
CA VAL A 113 6.62 -2.84 8.99
C VAL A 113 6.53 -3.91 7.90
N GLY A 114 6.21 -3.51 6.68
CA GLY A 114 6.14 -4.39 5.52
C GLY A 114 7.42 -5.14 5.21
N TYR A 115 8.54 -4.43 5.24
CA TYR A 115 9.86 -5.01 5.08
C TYR A 115 10.20 -5.98 6.20
N ALA A 116 9.89 -5.63 7.46
CA ALA A 116 10.14 -6.50 8.60
C ALA A 116 9.33 -7.80 8.51
N VAL A 117 8.05 -7.70 8.16
CA VAL A 117 7.18 -8.87 7.90
C VAL A 117 7.71 -9.68 6.73
N GLY A 118 8.07 -9.04 5.61
CA GLY A 118 8.68 -9.68 4.46
C GLY A 118 10.00 -10.39 4.78
N LYS A 119 10.85 -9.79 5.63
CA LYS A 119 12.12 -10.37 6.05
C LYS A 119 11.96 -11.56 7.00
N ALA A 120 10.91 -11.54 7.83
CA ALA A 120 10.53 -12.67 8.66
C ALA A 120 10.00 -13.83 7.80
N LEU A 121 9.34 -13.54 6.69
CA LEU A 121 8.91 -14.54 5.71
C LEU A 121 10.11 -15.19 5.01
N SER A 122 10.10 -16.52 4.92
CA SER A 122 11.13 -17.26 4.20
C SER A 122 11.00 -17.06 2.68
N ARG A 123 12.10 -17.13 1.94
CA ARG A 123 12.14 -17.07 0.47
C ARG A 123 11.18 -18.06 -0.20
N ALA A 124 10.94 -19.21 0.44
CA ALA A 124 9.99 -20.20 -0.05
C ALA A 124 8.55 -19.66 -0.15
N ALA A 125 8.15 -18.68 0.67
CA ALA A 125 6.83 -18.05 0.57
C ALA A 125 6.74 -17.24 -0.72
N LEU A 126 7.80 -16.48 -1.04
CA LEU A 126 7.86 -15.77 -2.31
C LEU A 126 7.79 -16.75 -3.48
N THR A 127 8.58 -17.84 -3.43
CA THR A 127 8.54 -18.89 -4.45
C THR A 127 7.15 -19.49 -4.64
N ASN A 128 6.43 -19.75 -3.55
CA ASN A 128 5.10 -20.34 -3.58
C ASN A 128 4.04 -19.33 -4.07
N LEU A 129 4.22 -18.04 -3.77
CA LEU A 129 3.27 -16.98 -4.13
C LEU A 129 3.36 -16.57 -5.60
N VAL A 130 4.59 -16.37 -6.13
CA VAL A 130 4.79 -15.84 -7.48
C VAL A 130 5.41 -16.83 -8.47
N GLY A 131 5.86 -17.99 -7.98
CA GLY A 131 6.55 -19.02 -8.76
C GLY A 131 8.05 -18.72 -8.96
N ARG A 132 8.85 -19.79 -9.13
CA ARG A 132 10.32 -19.70 -9.28
C ARG A 132 10.78 -18.77 -10.41
N ARG A 133 10.08 -18.75 -11.56
CA ARG A 133 10.44 -17.90 -12.70
C ARG A 133 10.29 -16.41 -12.36
N THR A 134 9.23 -16.04 -11.64
CA THR A 134 8.97 -14.65 -11.24
C THR A 134 9.88 -14.25 -10.10
N GLU A 135 10.12 -15.13 -9.12
CA GLU A 135 11.10 -14.91 -8.06
C GLU A 135 12.49 -14.61 -8.62
N ALA A 136 12.98 -15.43 -9.56
CA ALA A 136 14.30 -15.22 -10.17
C ALA A 136 14.39 -13.89 -10.93
N LYS A 137 13.29 -13.45 -11.57
CA LYS A 137 13.22 -12.13 -12.20
C LYS A 137 13.28 -11.01 -11.17
N LEU A 138 12.50 -11.10 -10.09
CA LEU A 138 12.49 -10.10 -9.02
C LEU A 138 13.85 -10.01 -8.32
N GLU A 139 14.48 -11.16 -8.05
CA GLU A 139 15.83 -11.23 -7.51
C GLU A 139 16.85 -10.57 -8.44
N LYS A 140 16.81 -10.92 -9.73
CA LYS A 140 17.68 -10.29 -10.73
C LYS A 140 17.43 -8.79 -10.80
N THR A 141 16.19 -8.34 -10.81
CA THR A 141 15.85 -6.91 -10.83
C THR A 141 16.33 -6.19 -9.55
N VAL A 142 16.21 -6.80 -8.38
CA VAL A 142 16.72 -6.24 -7.11
C VAL A 142 18.25 -6.24 -7.07
N ASN A 143 18.92 -7.23 -7.66
CA ASN A 143 20.38 -7.27 -7.74
C ASN A 143 20.95 -6.30 -8.79
N ASP A 144 20.34 -6.25 -9.98
CA ASP A 144 20.81 -5.46 -11.12
C ASP A 144 20.47 -3.97 -10.97
N TYR A 145 19.26 -3.66 -10.49
CA TYR A 145 18.75 -2.28 -10.41
C TYR A 145 18.65 -1.76 -8.98
N GLY A 146 18.83 -2.60 -7.96
CA GLY A 146 18.94 -2.19 -6.55
C GLY A 146 17.84 -1.22 -6.12
N THR A 147 18.27 0.00 -5.85
CA THR A 147 17.41 1.13 -5.44
C THR A 147 16.53 1.66 -6.56
N GLY A 148 16.98 1.64 -7.83
CA GLY A 148 16.24 2.17 -8.97
C GLY A 148 14.97 1.38 -9.30
N ALA A 149 15.01 0.05 -9.14
CA ALA A 149 13.81 -0.78 -9.29
C ALA A 149 12.74 -0.42 -8.26
N VAL A 150 13.14 -0.25 -6.99
CA VAL A 150 12.20 0.14 -5.92
C VAL A 150 11.61 1.52 -6.21
N VAL A 151 12.41 2.49 -6.64
CA VAL A 151 11.90 3.83 -7.03
C VAL A 151 10.90 3.72 -8.18
N LEU A 152 11.23 3.00 -9.26
CA LEU A 152 10.34 2.83 -10.41
C LEU A 152 9.03 2.15 -10.04
N PHE A 153 9.07 1.12 -9.19
CA PHE A 153 7.87 0.45 -8.71
C PHE A 153 7.04 1.31 -7.75
N ARG A 154 7.66 2.18 -6.95
CA ARG A 154 6.95 3.15 -6.08
C ARG A 154 6.28 4.27 -6.89
N LEU A 155 6.82 4.58 -8.05
CA LEU A 155 6.24 5.52 -9.01
C LEU A 155 5.21 4.84 -9.94
N ALA A 156 5.30 3.53 -10.13
CA ALA A 156 4.38 2.77 -10.96
C ALA A 156 3.08 2.43 -10.18
N PRO A 157 1.92 2.89 -10.64
CA PRO A 157 0.65 2.75 -9.90
C PRO A 157 0.06 1.32 -9.88
N PHE A 158 0.67 0.37 -10.60
CA PHE A 158 0.05 -0.93 -10.91
C PHE A 158 0.44 -2.08 -9.98
N LEU A 159 1.49 -1.91 -9.18
CA LEU A 159 1.79 -2.80 -8.07
C LEU A 159 1.47 -2.05 -6.81
N SER A 160 0.72 -2.68 -5.90
CA SER A 160 0.48 -2.12 -4.57
C SER A 160 1.80 -1.58 -4.03
N ASN A 161 1.81 -0.30 -3.68
CA ASN A 161 2.96 0.41 -3.13
C ASN A 161 3.56 -0.35 -1.94
N ASP A 162 2.75 -1.18 -1.29
CA ASP A 162 3.08 -1.94 -0.08
C ASP A 162 3.59 -3.37 -0.40
N ALA A 163 3.24 -3.93 -1.56
CA ALA A 163 3.72 -5.24 -2.00
C ALA A 163 5.25 -5.27 -2.17
N ILE A 164 5.84 -4.17 -2.65
CA ILE A 164 7.29 -4.09 -2.82
C ILE A 164 8.04 -4.11 -1.49
N SER A 165 7.44 -3.58 -0.41
CA SER A 165 8.02 -3.65 0.93
C SER A 165 8.18 -5.10 1.38
N PHE A 166 7.14 -5.92 1.17
CA PHE A 166 7.21 -7.36 1.47
C PHE A 166 8.24 -8.09 0.60
N VAL A 167 8.25 -7.82 -0.71
CA VAL A 167 9.19 -8.45 -1.65
C VAL A 167 10.64 -8.10 -1.31
N ALA A 168 10.92 -6.83 -1.03
CA ALA A 168 12.26 -6.38 -0.62
C ALA A 168 12.72 -7.06 0.68
N GLY A 169 11.80 -7.26 1.63
CA GLY A 169 12.04 -8.03 2.85
C GLY A 169 12.36 -9.50 2.57
N MET A 170 11.52 -10.18 1.77
CA MET A 170 11.67 -11.60 1.44
C MET A 170 12.95 -11.90 0.67
N LEU A 171 13.37 -10.98 -0.19
CA LEU A 171 14.65 -11.04 -0.93
C LEU A 171 15.86 -10.60 -0.09
N LYS A 172 15.64 -10.20 1.17
CA LYS A 172 16.67 -9.71 2.10
C LYS A 172 17.50 -8.56 1.54
N MET A 173 16.87 -7.67 0.77
CA MET A 173 17.49 -6.41 0.35
C MET A 173 17.94 -5.63 1.59
N GLY A 174 19.09 -4.97 1.57
CA GLY A 174 19.55 -4.19 2.72
C GLY A 174 18.53 -3.09 3.10
N TYR A 175 18.11 -3.05 4.37
CA TYR A 175 17.05 -2.14 4.85
C TYR A 175 17.31 -0.67 4.46
N PHE A 176 18.53 -0.19 4.64
CA PHE A 176 18.89 1.19 4.27
C PHE A 176 18.76 1.46 2.78
N ARG A 177 19.14 0.50 1.92
CA ARG A 177 18.95 0.64 0.46
C ARG A 177 17.46 0.68 0.12
N PHE A 178 16.68 -0.19 0.74
CA PHE A 178 15.23 -0.25 0.54
C PHE A 178 14.52 1.04 0.98
N ILE A 179 14.82 1.55 2.18
CA ILE A 179 14.11 2.70 2.73
C ILE A 179 14.51 4.00 2.03
N LEU A 180 15.79 4.16 1.65
CA LEU A 180 16.23 5.31 0.84
C LEU A 180 15.58 5.29 -0.54
N ALA A 181 15.46 4.13 -1.18
CA ALA A 181 14.75 4.01 -2.44
C ALA A 181 13.25 4.29 -2.31
N THR A 182 12.64 3.84 -1.21
CA THR A 182 11.24 4.14 -0.89
C THR A 182 11.05 5.65 -0.74
N LEU A 183 11.90 6.33 0.04
CA LEU A 183 11.85 7.78 0.20
C LEU A 183 12.09 8.50 -1.13
N ALA A 184 13.04 8.05 -1.94
CA ALA A 184 13.32 8.65 -3.24
C ALA A 184 12.14 8.53 -4.23
N GLY A 185 11.30 7.50 -4.12
CA GLY A 185 10.05 7.39 -4.89
C GLY A 185 8.90 8.18 -4.28
N ILE A 186 8.74 8.12 -2.95
CA ILE A 186 7.60 8.71 -2.26
C ILE A 186 7.70 10.22 -2.11
N VAL A 187 8.88 10.78 -1.88
CA VAL A 187 9.02 12.24 -1.72
C VAL A 187 8.56 12.98 -2.98
N PRO A 188 9.03 12.67 -4.20
CA PRO A 188 8.51 13.29 -5.41
C PRO A 188 7.01 13.07 -5.61
N LEU A 189 6.51 11.85 -5.36
CA LEU A 189 5.09 11.55 -5.45
C LEU A 189 4.28 12.43 -4.47
N THR A 190 4.74 12.58 -3.24
CA THR A 190 4.08 13.40 -2.21
C THR A 190 4.05 14.87 -2.63
N VAL A 191 5.15 15.38 -3.17
CA VAL A 191 5.23 16.75 -3.70
C VAL A 191 4.21 16.94 -4.82
N LEU A 192 4.16 16.03 -5.80
CA LEU A 192 3.17 16.07 -6.88
C LEU A 192 1.75 16.05 -6.32
N LEU A 193 1.46 15.14 -5.40
CA LEU A 193 0.15 15.07 -4.74
C LEU A 193 -0.18 16.36 -3.99
N ALA A 194 0.78 17.01 -3.36
CA ALA A 194 0.54 18.26 -2.63
C ALA A 194 0.29 19.47 -3.53
N PHE A 195 0.83 19.46 -4.75
CA PHE A 195 0.51 20.43 -5.79
C PHE A 195 -0.87 20.15 -6.40
N PHE A 196 -1.15 18.90 -6.79
CA PHE A 196 -2.38 18.53 -7.50
C PHE A 196 -3.59 18.31 -6.59
N SER A 197 -3.41 18.12 -5.28
CA SER A 197 -4.54 17.91 -4.36
C SER A 197 -5.47 19.11 -4.26
N GLN A 198 -5.03 20.27 -4.73
CA GLN A 198 -5.86 21.47 -4.80
C GLN A 198 -6.88 21.44 -5.94
N ASP A 199 -6.88 20.46 -6.82
CA ASP A 199 -7.95 20.26 -7.82
C ASP A 199 -8.65 18.91 -7.61
N ILE A 200 -9.79 18.92 -6.92
CA ILE A 200 -10.52 17.69 -6.57
C ILE A 200 -11.06 16.98 -7.80
N GLU A 201 -11.47 17.73 -8.83
CA GLU A 201 -11.94 17.11 -10.07
C GLU A 201 -10.81 16.34 -10.77
N GLN A 202 -9.58 16.87 -10.76
CA GLN A 202 -8.41 16.13 -11.22
C GLN A 202 -8.12 14.93 -10.32
N LEU A 203 -8.20 15.06 -9.00
CA LEU A 203 -8.03 13.94 -8.07
C LEU A 203 -9.03 12.81 -8.30
N LYS A 204 -10.31 13.13 -8.49
CA LYS A 204 -11.37 12.15 -8.81
C LYS A 204 -11.11 11.48 -10.15
N SER A 205 -10.71 12.25 -11.16
CA SER A 205 -10.33 11.73 -12.48
C SER A 205 -9.13 10.78 -12.36
N ILE A 206 -8.07 11.19 -11.64
CA ILE A 206 -6.90 10.36 -11.36
C ILE A 206 -7.29 9.10 -10.59
N LEU A 207 -8.22 9.17 -9.63
CA LEU A 207 -8.78 8.02 -8.92
C LEU A 207 -9.40 6.99 -9.84
N VAL A 208 -10.31 7.46 -10.69
CA VAL A 208 -11.08 6.59 -11.59
C VAL A 208 -10.17 6.01 -12.66
N TRP A 209 -9.23 6.80 -13.19
CA TRP A 209 -8.28 6.34 -14.20
C TRP A 209 -7.23 5.38 -13.62
N VAL A 210 -6.61 5.70 -12.49
CA VAL A 210 -5.61 4.83 -11.86
C VAL A 210 -6.26 3.53 -11.37
N GLY A 211 -7.44 3.62 -10.74
CA GLY A 211 -8.22 2.46 -10.33
C GLY A 211 -8.66 1.62 -11.53
N GLY A 212 -9.24 2.23 -12.56
CA GLY A 212 -9.74 1.55 -13.75
C GLY A 212 -8.64 0.89 -14.58
N VAL A 213 -7.53 1.60 -14.83
CA VAL A 213 -6.38 1.03 -15.56
C VAL A 213 -5.68 -0.04 -14.73
N GLY A 214 -5.57 0.13 -13.41
CA GLY A 214 -5.03 -0.91 -12.52
C GLY A 214 -5.86 -2.18 -12.52
N LEU A 215 -7.19 -2.05 -12.47
CA LEU A 215 -8.11 -3.18 -12.53
C LEU A 215 -8.07 -3.87 -13.91
N ALA A 216 -8.01 -3.08 -14.99
CA ALA A 216 -7.87 -3.61 -16.35
C ALA A 216 -6.55 -4.37 -16.54
N LEU A 217 -5.42 -3.84 -16.06
CA LEU A 217 -4.13 -4.52 -16.13
C LEU A 217 -4.08 -5.78 -15.26
N TYR A 218 -4.75 -5.78 -14.10
CA TYR A 218 -4.90 -6.97 -13.27
C TYR A 218 -5.72 -8.07 -13.97
N ILE A 219 -6.83 -7.69 -14.63
CA ILE A 219 -7.64 -8.62 -15.43
C ILE A 219 -6.81 -9.17 -16.60
N VAL A 220 -6.09 -8.32 -17.32
CA VAL A 220 -5.18 -8.76 -18.41
C VAL A 220 -4.11 -9.70 -17.88
N TYR A 221 -3.52 -9.42 -16.73
CA TYR A 221 -2.55 -10.31 -16.09
C TYR A 221 -3.17 -11.68 -15.78
N LEU A 222 -4.37 -11.73 -15.19
CA LEU A 222 -5.08 -12.99 -14.90
C LEU A 222 -5.42 -13.78 -16.17
N LEU A 223 -5.84 -13.11 -17.25
CA LEU A 223 -6.13 -13.75 -18.53
C LEU A 223 -4.87 -14.31 -19.21
N VAL A 224 -3.75 -13.60 -19.12
CA VAL A 224 -2.45 -14.08 -19.61
C VAL A 224 -1.94 -15.24 -18.76
N GLN A 225 -2.19 -15.24 -17.45
CA GLN A 225 -1.81 -16.33 -16.56
C GLN A 225 -2.66 -17.58 -16.80
N TYR A 226 -3.98 -17.42 -16.99
CA TYR A 226 -4.91 -18.51 -17.30
C TYR A 226 -4.63 -19.14 -18.67
N SER A 227 -4.32 -18.33 -19.68
CA SER A 227 -3.97 -18.83 -21.03
C SER A 227 -2.62 -19.55 -21.09
N ARG A 228 -1.72 -19.33 -20.12
CA ARG A 228 -0.45 -20.04 -19.98
C ARG A 228 -0.52 -21.35 -19.18
N GLN A 229 -1.67 -21.63 -18.55
CA GLN A 229 -1.92 -22.90 -17.82
C GLN A 229 -2.68 -23.95 -18.66
N LYS A 230 -3.14 -23.58 -19.86
CA LYS A 230 -3.53 -24.54 -20.91
C LYS A 230 -2.33 -24.85 -21.79
#